data_AF-A0A1S4AHR2-F1
#
_entry.id   AF-A0A1S4AHR2-F1
#
_cell.length_a   1.000
_cell.length_b   1.000
_cell.length_c   1.000
_cell.angle_alpha   90.00
_cell.angle_beta   90.00
_cell.angle_gamma   90.00
#
_symmetry.space_group_name_H-M   'P 1'
#
loop_
_entity.id
_entity.type
_entity.pdbx_description
1 polymer ?
#
loop_
_entity_poly.entity_id
_entity_poly.type
_entity_poly.pdbx_seq_one_letter_code
_entity_poly.pdbx_strand_id
1 'polypeptide(L)'
;MMVENFALTVVTQQCWILKTSSLGLTVYEKSKLDSVTYVSRSIQKGENIEVVKEVEHLVPGRKVKAMLLLYGFPKLALGATLAHEMMHAWMQIQGYRGLALNIAEGICEVMAHKWLEWQSFTGDDFMNGASETAQFLRNLKEFLKDGIEKSYSEAYGHGFREAKWAVERYGLRYTLDHIAQTRKLPE
;
A
#
# COMPACT_ATOMS: atom_id res chain seq x y z
N MET A 1 -14.91 -6.16 12.13
CA MET A 1 -14.00 -7.09 12.83
C MET A 1 -12.65 -6.41 13.01
N MET A 2 -12.34 -6.06 14.27
CA MET A 2 -11.06 -5.63 14.85
C MET A 2 -10.38 -4.35 14.32
N VAL A 3 -10.67 -3.21 14.97
CA VAL A 3 -9.84 -2.00 14.93
C VAL A 3 -9.68 -1.44 16.34
N GLU A 4 -9.01 -2.16 17.24
CA GLU A 4 -8.81 -1.63 18.61
C GLU A 4 -7.37 -1.65 19.13
N ASN A 5 -6.35 -2.09 18.37
CA ASN A 5 -4.96 -2.07 18.88
C ASN A 5 -3.87 -1.73 17.84
N PHE A 6 -4.19 -0.99 16.78
CA PHE A 6 -3.19 -0.52 15.82
C PHE A 6 -2.85 0.96 16.06
N ALA A 7 -2.00 1.24 17.05
CA ALA A 7 -1.30 2.52 17.08
C ALA A 7 -0.13 2.46 16.07
N LEU A 8 -0.44 2.60 14.77
CA LEU A 8 0.56 2.74 13.71
C LEU A 8 0.56 4.20 13.24
N THR A 9 1.74 4.82 13.23
CA THR A 9 1.90 6.15 12.64
C THR A 9 2.04 6.01 11.12
N VAL A 10 1.14 6.67 10.39
CA VAL A 10 1.23 6.83 8.93
C VAL A 10 1.76 8.23 8.64
N VAL A 11 2.87 8.30 7.92
CA VAL A 11 3.62 9.54 7.71
C VAL A 11 3.76 9.80 6.22
N THR A 12 3.36 10.98 5.74
CA THR A 12 3.59 11.34 4.34
C THR A 12 4.92 12.07 4.18
N GLN A 13 5.88 11.44 3.49
CA GLN A 13 7.22 11.98 3.31
C GLN A 13 7.39 12.58 1.91
N GLN A 14 8.20 13.63 1.82
CA GLN A 14 8.79 14.08 0.56
C GLN A 14 10.21 13.51 0.47
N CYS A 15 10.48 12.60 -0.48
CA CYS A 15 11.80 11.99 -0.62
C CYS A 15 12.47 12.33 -1.96
N TRP A 16 13.68 12.87 -1.90
CA TRP A 16 14.62 13.09 -3.03
C TRP A 16 15.56 11.89 -3.22
N ILE A 17 15.14 10.67 -2.87
CA ILE A 17 15.94 9.47 -3.10
C ILE A 17 15.37 8.75 -4.32
N LEU A 18 15.91 9.07 -5.48
CA LEU A 18 15.88 8.20 -6.64
C LEU A 18 16.67 6.92 -6.31
N LYS A 19 15.95 5.83 -6.04
CA LYS A 19 16.29 4.47 -6.46
C LYS A 19 15.06 3.58 -6.28
N THR A 20 14.34 3.44 -7.38
CA THR A 20 13.48 2.30 -7.77
C THR A 20 12.38 1.84 -6.78
N SER A 21 11.14 1.94 -7.27
CA SER A 21 9.94 1.14 -6.93
C SER A 21 9.15 1.32 -5.63
N SER A 22 9.56 2.13 -4.64
CA SER A 22 8.76 2.29 -3.41
C SER A 22 7.94 3.60 -3.39
N LEU A 23 6.64 3.51 -3.70
CA LEU A 23 5.66 4.57 -3.42
C LEU A 23 5.31 4.67 -1.92
N GLY A 24 5.63 3.62 -1.17
CA GLY A 24 5.51 3.52 0.28
C GLY A 24 6.66 2.72 0.88
N LEU A 25 6.80 2.77 2.21
CA LEU A 25 7.79 2.02 2.96
C LEU A 25 7.31 1.70 4.39
N THR A 26 7.29 0.43 4.76
CA THR A 26 7.08 -0.01 6.14
C THR A 26 8.41 -0.06 6.92
N VAL A 27 8.48 0.66 8.04
CA VAL A 27 9.66 0.76 8.90
C VAL A 27 9.51 -0.15 10.13
N TYR A 28 10.47 -1.03 10.34
CA TYR A 28 10.46 -2.03 11.42
C TYR A 28 11.35 -1.65 12.60
N GLU A 29 11.19 -2.37 13.73
CA GLU A 29 11.95 -2.17 14.97
C GLU A 29 13.47 -2.08 14.77
N LYS A 30 14.05 -2.95 13.93
CA LYS A 30 15.50 -3.00 13.67
C LYS A 30 16.03 -1.84 12.80
N SER A 31 15.15 -0.98 12.30
CA SER A 31 15.55 0.18 11.50
C SER A 31 16.20 1.26 12.37
N LYS A 32 17.28 1.86 11.88
CA LYS A 32 18.00 2.98 12.52
C LYS A 32 17.26 4.32 12.42
N LEU A 33 15.99 4.32 12.03
CA LEU A 33 15.20 5.53 11.83
C LEU A 33 14.48 5.90 13.14
N ASP A 34 14.92 6.98 13.79
CA ASP A 34 14.36 7.42 15.09
C ASP A 34 13.43 8.64 14.98
N SER A 35 13.44 9.31 13.84
CA SER A 35 12.52 10.39 13.53
C SER A 35 12.27 10.48 12.03
N VAL A 36 11.12 11.02 11.64
CA VAL A 36 10.73 11.21 10.25
C VAL A 36 10.30 12.65 10.03
N THR A 37 10.81 13.25 8.95
CA THR A 37 10.28 14.52 8.46
C THR A 37 9.12 14.27 7.52
N TYR A 38 7.99 14.91 7.77
CA TYR A 38 6.74 14.70 7.04
C TYR A 38 6.07 15.99 6.63
N VAL A 39 5.19 15.90 5.64
CA VAL A 39 4.40 17.03 5.18
C VAL A 39 3.16 17.15 6.06
N SER A 40 3.12 18.19 6.92
CA SER A 40 1.96 18.46 7.78
C SER A 40 0.92 19.34 7.07
N ARG A 41 1.37 20.21 6.16
CA ARG A 41 0.51 21.09 5.38
C ARG A 41 1.15 21.42 4.04
N SER A 42 0.32 21.59 3.02
CA SER A 42 0.71 22.09 1.71
C SER A 42 -0.29 23.14 1.22
N ILE A 43 0.19 24.21 0.62
CA ILE A 43 -0.64 25.28 0.06
C ILE A 43 -0.17 25.52 -1.38
N GLN A 44 -1.07 25.39 -2.33
CA GLN A 44 -0.81 25.73 -3.73
C GLN A 44 -1.36 27.11 -4.07
N LYS A 45 -0.53 27.97 -4.66
CA LYS A 45 -0.90 29.29 -5.20
C LYS A 45 -0.39 29.41 -6.64
N GLY A 46 -1.26 29.14 -7.60
CA GLY A 46 -0.88 29.00 -9.00
C GLY A 46 0.08 27.82 -9.19
N GLU A 47 1.26 28.08 -9.77
CA GLU A 47 2.32 27.08 -9.95
C GLU A 47 3.21 26.89 -8.71
N ASN A 48 3.10 27.77 -7.71
CA ASN A 48 3.91 27.69 -6.50
C ASN A 48 3.25 26.76 -5.47
N ILE A 49 4.02 25.79 -4.98
CA ILE A 49 3.61 24.88 -3.89
C ILE A 49 4.47 25.19 -2.67
N GLU A 50 3.84 25.73 -1.63
CA GLU A 50 4.44 25.90 -0.31
C GLU A 50 4.15 24.66 0.54
N VAL A 51 5.20 24.06 1.11
CA VAL A 51 5.08 22.83 1.90
C VAL A 51 5.63 23.08 3.30
N VAL A 52 4.79 22.91 4.31
CA VAL A 52 5.17 22.92 5.72
C VAL A 52 5.54 21.50 6.12
N LYS A 53 6.71 21.37 6.74
CA LYS A 53 7.25 20.10 7.19
C LYS A 53 7.37 20.09 8.71
N GLU A 54 7.07 18.96 9.30
CA GLU A 54 7.23 18.70 10.72
C GLU A 54 8.10 17.45 10.92
N VAL A 55 8.59 17.27 12.13
CA VAL A 55 9.38 16.11 12.53
C VAL A 55 8.60 15.33 13.56
N GLU A 56 8.41 14.03 13.30
CA GLU A 56 7.84 13.09 14.27
C GLU A 56 8.93 12.17 14.79
N HIS A 57 9.07 12.07 16.11
CA HIS A 57 9.95 11.10 16.75
C HIS A 57 9.26 9.76 16.88
N LEU A 58 9.87 8.71 16.30
CA LEU A 58 9.29 7.39 16.27
C LEU A 58 9.42 6.70 17.63
N VAL A 59 8.32 6.10 18.09
CA VAL A 59 8.27 5.43 19.39
C VAL A 59 9.11 4.14 19.33
N PRO A 60 10.07 3.95 20.26
CA PRO A 60 10.87 2.72 20.32
C PRO A 60 10.05 1.51 20.80
N GLY A 61 10.57 0.30 20.57
CA GLY A 61 9.97 -0.95 21.06
C GLY A 61 8.72 -1.43 20.30
N ARG A 62 8.36 -0.81 19.18
CA ARG A 62 7.28 -1.27 18.30
C ARG A 62 7.82 -2.17 17.18
N LYS A 63 7.15 -3.30 16.92
CA LYS A 63 7.47 -4.21 15.79
C LYS A 63 7.46 -3.47 14.44
N VAL A 64 6.54 -2.54 14.29
CA VAL A 64 6.41 -1.60 13.15
C VAL A 64 6.43 -0.19 13.73
N LYS A 65 7.41 0.62 13.32
CA LYS A 65 7.64 1.99 13.82
C LYS A 65 6.83 3.03 13.05
N ALA A 66 6.76 2.90 11.72
CA ALA A 66 6.06 3.82 10.83
C ALA A 66 5.71 3.18 9.49
N MET A 67 4.72 3.73 8.80
CA MET A 67 4.52 3.54 7.35
C MET A 67 4.70 4.89 6.67
N LEU A 68 5.63 4.96 5.73
CA LEU A 68 5.93 6.17 4.97
C LEU A 68 5.22 6.09 3.63
N LEU A 69 4.51 7.16 3.25
CA LEU A 69 3.84 7.27 1.96
C LEU A 69 4.36 8.49 1.23
N LEU A 70 4.52 8.39 -0.09
CA LEU A 70 4.95 9.52 -0.90
C LEU A 70 3.85 10.58 -0.98
N TYR A 71 4.17 11.79 -0.53
CA TYR A 71 3.25 12.93 -0.57
C TYR A 71 2.96 13.37 -2.03
N GLY A 72 1.72 13.79 -2.30
CA GLY A 72 1.31 14.38 -3.58
C GLY A 72 0.67 13.43 -4.58
N PHE A 73 0.49 12.14 -4.24
CA PHE A 73 -0.17 11.17 -5.10
C PHE A 73 -1.70 11.32 -5.09
N PRO A 74 -2.40 10.99 -6.19
CA PRO A 74 -3.85 10.88 -6.20
C PRO A 74 -4.33 9.94 -5.09
N LYS A 75 -5.48 10.28 -4.46
CA LYS A 75 -6.08 9.46 -3.39
C LYS A 75 -6.16 7.98 -3.73
N LEU A 76 -6.41 7.67 -5.00
CA LEU A 76 -6.47 6.29 -5.50
C LEU A 76 -5.13 5.56 -5.40
N ALA A 77 -4.05 6.15 -5.90
CA ALA A 77 -2.73 5.55 -5.79
C ALA A 77 -2.27 5.48 -4.32
N LEU A 78 -2.52 6.55 -3.55
CA LEU A 78 -2.16 6.60 -2.14
C LEU A 78 -2.84 5.50 -1.32
N GLY A 79 -4.14 5.26 -1.56
CA GLY A 79 -4.88 4.22 -0.86
C GLY A 79 -4.43 2.81 -1.22
N ALA A 80 -4.10 2.56 -2.49
CA ALA A 80 -3.53 1.28 -2.93
C ALA A 80 -2.16 1.03 -2.27
N THR A 81 -1.28 2.03 -2.24
CA THR A 81 0.01 1.96 -1.54
C THR A 81 -0.18 1.74 -0.04
N LEU A 82 -1.13 2.43 0.59
CA LEU A 82 -1.41 2.22 2.01
C LEU A 82 -1.89 0.80 2.29
N ALA A 83 -2.77 0.23 1.46
CA ALA A 83 -3.23 -1.15 1.59
C ALA A 83 -2.06 -2.15 1.46
N HIS A 84 -1.12 -1.89 0.54
CA HIS A 84 0.12 -2.66 0.40
C HIS A 84 0.95 -2.62 1.70
N GLU A 85 1.28 -1.43 2.20
CA GLU A 85 2.11 -1.27 3.40
C GLU A 85 1.42 -1.80 4.68
N MET A 86 0.10 -1.65 4.79
CA MET A 86 -0.66 -2.20 5.91
C MET A 86 -0.57 -3.74 5.94
N MET A 87 -0.46 -4.39 4.79
CA MET A 87 -0.28 -5.84 4.74
C MET A 87 1.11 -6.26 5.24
N HIS A 88 2.16 -5.55 4.83
CA HIS A 88 3.51 -5.71 5.40
C HIS A 88 3.50 -5.55 6.92
N ALA A 89 2.89 -4.47 7.41
CA ALA A 89 2.78 -4.20 8.83
C ALA A 89 2.00 -5.29 9.58
N TRP A 90 0.87 -5.74 9.03
CA TRP A 90 0.04 -6.79 9.61
C TRP A 90 0.81 -8.10 9.72
N MET A 91 1.46 -8.56 8.64
CA MET A 91 2.29 -9.77 8.63
C MET A 91 3.40 -9.71 9.67
N GLN A 92 4.08 -8.58 9.78
CA GLN A 92 5.13 -8.38 10.77
C GLN A 92 4.59 -8.49 12.21
N ILE A 93 3.42 -7.90 12.48
CA ILE A 93 2.77 -7.96 13.80
C ILE A 93 2.38 -9.40 14.14
N GLN A 94 1.82 -10.13 13.17
CA GLN A 94 1.44 -11.55 13.30
C GLN A 94 2.65 -12.50 13.38
N GLY A 95 3.87 -12.04 13.12
CA GLY A 95 5.09 -12.83 13.30
C GLY A 95 5.52 -13.62 12.06
N TYR A 96 5.08 -13.21 10.87
CA TYR A 96 5.62 -13.73 9.61
C TYR A 96 7.08 -13.26 9.48
N ARG A 97 8.02 -14.19 9.53
CA ARG A 97 9.48 -13.96 9.46
C ARG A 97 10.15 -14.76 8.35
N GLY A 98 11.08 -14.17 7.61
CA GLY A 98 11.83 -14.91 6.58
C GLY A 98 10.97 -15.43 5.43
N LEU A 99 9.92 -14.69 5.06
CA LEU A 99 9.20 -14.95 3.82
C LEU A 99 10.11 -14.65 2.64
N ALA A 100 9.98 -15.46 1.58
CA ALA A 100 10.59 -15.11 0.30
C ALA A 100 9.96 -13.80 -0.21
N LEU A 101 10.78 -12.96 -0.87
CA LEU A 101 10.38 -11.62 -1.29
C LEU A 101 9.13 -11.65 -2.18
N ASN A 102 9.06 -12.60 -3.12
CA ASN A 102 7.91 -12.77 -4.00
C ASN A 102 6.61 -13.11 -3.27
N ILE A 103 6.66 -13.83 -2.16
CA ILE A 103 5.47 -14.16 -1.36
C ILE A 103 5.04 -12.94 -0.55
N ALA A 104 5.99 -12.26 0.09
CA ALA A 104 5.72 -11.07 0.89
C ALA A 104 5.16 -9.93 0.02
N GLU A 105 5.84 -9.57 -1.07
CA GLU A 105 5.35 -8.54 -1.99
C GLU A 105 4.09 -8.97 -2.72
N GLY A 106 4.01 -10.25 -3.13
CA GLY A 106 2.85 -10.77 -3.85
C GLY A 106 1.55 -10.63 -3.06
N ILE A 107 1.54 -10.97 -1.76
CA ILE A 107 0.33 -10.84 -0.95
C ILE A 107 0.01 -9.36 -0.63
N CYS A 108 1.03 -8.50 -0.51
CA CYS A 108 0.83 -7.05 -0.35
C CYS A 108 0.22 -6.42 -1.62
N GLU A 109 0.65 -6.85 -2.81
CA GLU A 109 0.05 -6.44 -4.08
C GLU A 109 -1.39 -6.96 -4.24
N VAL A 110 -1.71 -8.15 -3.75
CA VAL A 110 -3.11 -8.64 -3.71
C VAL A 110 -3.97 -7.69 -2.87
N MET A 111 -3.47 -7.18 -1.74
CA MET A 111 -4.23 -6.24 -0.91
C MET A 111 -4.39 -4.87 -1.58
N ALA A 112 -3.35 -4.37 -2.26
CA ALA A 112 -3.43 -3.15 -3.06
C ALA A 112 -4.46 -3.26 -4.19
N HIS A 113 -4.43 -4.38 -4.92
CA HIS A 113 -5.35 -4.67 -6.01
C HIS A 113 -6.80 -4.79 -5.53
N LYS A 114 -7.06 -5.53 -4.45
CA LYS A 114 -8.40 -5.61 -3.84
C LYS A 114 -8.93 -4.28 -3.35
N TRP A 115 -8.06 -3.43 -2.79
CA TRP A 115 -8.43 -2.09 -2.41
C TRP A 115 -8.88 -1.25 -3.62
N LEU A 116 -8.18 -1.37 -4.75
CA LEU A 116 -8.57 -0.73 -6.02
C LEU A 116 -9.90 -1.28 -6.54
N GLU A 117 -10.09 -2.61 -6.54
CA GLU A 117 -11.34 -3.26 -6.95
C GLU A 117 -12.55 -2.71 -6.18
N TRP A 118 -12.41 -2.53 -4.87
CA TRP A 118 -13.45 -2.01 -3.98
C TRP A 118 -13.89 -0.57 -4.31
N GLN A 119 -13.01 0.24 -4.91
CA GLN A 119 -13.37 1.62 -5.24
C GLN A 119 -14.43 1.67 -6.34
N SER A 120 -15.62 2.17 -5.99
CA SER A 120 -16.70 2.40 -6.93
C SER A 120 -16.81 3.88 -7.26
N PHE A 121 -16.92 4.18 -8.56
CA PHE A 121 -17.16 5.52 -9.08
C PHE A 121 -18.46 5.51 -9.89
N THR A 122 -19.55 5.16 -9.22
CA THR A 122 -20.91 5.37 -9.71
C THR A 122 -21.17 6.88 -9.70
N GLY A 123 -21.24 7.49 -10.88
CA GLY A 123 -21.91 8.78 -11.00
C GLY A 123 -23.40 8.56 -10.77
N ASP A 124 -24.12 9.54 -10.24
CA ASP A 124 -25.59 9.49 -10.21
C ASP A 124 -26.12 9.20 -11.63
N ASP A 125 -26.53 7.95 -11.88
CA ASP A 125 -27.01 7.42 -13.15
C ASP A 125 -28.44 7.88 -13.48
N PHE A 126 -28.80 9.12 -13.13
CA PHE A 126 -30.15 9.65 -13.39
C PHE A 126 -30.24 10.76 -14.44
N MET A 127 -29.12 11.32 -14.91
CA MET A 127 -29.13 12.26 -16.05
C MET A 127 -27.83 12.19 -16.83
N ASN A 128 -27.93 11.81 -18.11
CA ASN A 128 -26.93 11.88 -19.19
C ASN A 128 -25.56 12.49 -18.84
N GLY A 129 -24.55 11.62 -18.75
CA GLY A 129 -23.13 11.98 -18.77
C GLY A 129 -22.46 11.76 -17.43
N ALA A 130 -21.71 10.66 -17.29
CA ALA A 130 -20.81 10.54 -16.17
C ALA A 130 -19.86 11.76 -16.18
N SER A 131 -19.80 12.48 -15.06
CA SER A 131 -18.87 13.60 -14.88
C SER A 131 -17.48 13.20 -15.37
N GLU A 132 -16.80 14.08 -16.12
CA GLU A 132 -15.43 13.87 -16.62
C GLU A 132 -14.49 13.39 -15.51
N THR A 133 -14.71 13.86 -14.26
CA THR A 133 -13.99 13.41 -13.07
C THR A 133 -14.22 11.93 -12.75
N ALA A 134 -15.47 11.45 -12.82
CA ALA A 134 -15.77 10.03 -12.60
C ALA A 134 -15.14 9.14 -13.68
N GLN A 135 -15.14 9.59 -14.94
CA GLN A 135 -14.47 8.87 -16.02
C GLN A 135 -12.93 8.86 -15.82
N PHE A 136 -12.35 9.98 -15.42
CA PHE A 136 -10.93 10.07 -15.09
C PHE A 136 -10.55 9.10 -13.96
N LEU A 137 -11.33 9.05 -12.87
CA LEU A 137 -11.08 8.15 -11.75
C LEU A 137 -11.22 6.68 -12.13
N ARG A 138 -12.18 6.33 -13.00
CA ARG A 138 -12.28 4.97 -13.57
C ARG A 138 -11.06 4.61 -14.41
N ASN A 139 -10.61 5.50 -15.28
CA ASN A 139 -9.42 5.27 -16.10
C ASN A 139 -8.16 5.14 -15.24
N LEU A 140 -8.01 5.98 -14.21
CA LEU A 140 -6.90 5.90 -13.27
C LEU A 140 -6.93 4.58 -12.48
N LYS A 141 -8.11 4.12 -12.04
CA LYS A 141 -8.26 2.82 -11.38
C LYS A 141 -7.77 1.69 -12.26
N GLU A 142 -8.23 1.62 -13.50
CA GLU A 142 -7.84 0.55 -14.42
C GLU A 142 -6.36 0.63 -14.78
N PHE A 143 -5.81 1.83 -14.98
CA PHE A 143 -4.37 2.01 -15.18
C PHE A 143 -3.53 1.47 -14.01
N LEU A 144 -3.93 1.77 -12.76
CA LEU A 144 -3.22 1.29 -11.58
C LEU A 144 -3.32 -0.24 -11.43
N LYS A 145 -4.50 -0.82 -11.66
CA LYS A 145 -4.71 -2.28 -11.65
C LYS A 145 -3.86 -2.98 -12.70
N ASP A 146 -3.89 -2.47 -13.94
CA ASP A 146 -3.08 -2.97 -15.04
C ASP A 146 -1.59 -2.95 -14.70
N GLY A 147 -1.12 -1.89 -14.01
CA GLY A 147 0.25 -1.77 -13.55
C GLY A 147 0.68 -2.89 -12.60
N ILE A 148 -0.21 -3.35 -11.72
CA ILE A 148 0.03 -4.48 -10.81
C ILE A 148 -0.01 -5.79 -11.61
N GLU A 149 -1.08 -6.01 -12.37
CA GLU A 149 -1.33 -7.28 -13.08
C GLU A 149 -0.26 -7.60 -14.12
N LYS A 150 0.17 -6.58 -14.87
CA LYS A 150 1.10 -6.69 -16.00
C LYS A 150 2.54 -6.38 -15.62
N SER A 151 2.83 -6.20 -14.33
CA SER A 151 4.20 -5.99 -13.86
C SER A 151 5.09 -7.18 -14.26
N TYR A 152 6.25 -6.86 -14.84
CA TYR A 152 7.31 -7.82 -15.20
C TYR A 152 8.25 -8.13 -14.03
N SER A 153 8.04 -7.50 -12.87
CA SER A 153 8.86 -7.78 -11.69
C SER A 153 8.62 -9.19 -11.18
N GLU A 154 9.68 -9.94 -10.91
CA GLU A 154 9.59 -11.28 -10.30
C GLU A 154 8.90 -11.23 -8.93
N ALA A 155 9.31 -10.29 -8.07
CA ALA A 155 8.74 -10.21 -6.74
C ALA A 155 7.33 -9.61 -6.73
N TYR A 156 7.12 -8.51 -7.44
CA TYR A 156 5.87 -7.75 -7.37
C TYR A 156 4.84 -8.24 -8.38
N GLY A 157 5.24 -8.48 -9.63
CA GLY A 157 4.34 -8.92 -10.69
C GLY A 157 4.07 -10.42 -10.69
N HIS A 158 5.12 -11.24 -10.76
CA HIS A 158 4.95 -12.70 -10.71
C HIS A 158 4.46 -13.15 -9.34
N GLY A 159 5.05 -12.63 -8.25
CA GLY A 159 4.56 -12.86 -6.89
C GLY A 159 3.08 -12.51 -6.71
N PHE A 160 2.60 -11.38 -7.27
CA PHE A 160 1.18 -11.03 -7.27
C PHE A 160 0.32 -12.07 -7.97
N ARG A 161 0.70 -12.52 -9.18
CA ARG A 161 -0.11 -13.49 -9.94
C ARG A 161 -0.25 -14.82 -9.20
N GLU A 162 0.84 -15.32 -8.62
CA GLU A 162 0.83 -16.55 -7.82
C GLU A 162 -0.01 -16.37 -6.53
N ALA A 163 0.19 -15.26 -5.82
CA ALA A 163 -0.56 -14.98 -4.59
C ALA A 163 -2.05 -14.77 -4.86
N LYS A 164 -2.40 -14.06 -5.94
CA LYS A 164 -3.78 -13.84 -6.38
C LYS A 164 -4.44 -15.17 -6.74
N TRP A 165 -3.76 -16.02 -7.50
CA TRP A 165 -4.26 -17.36 -7.81
C TRP A 165 -4.56 -18.18 -6.55
N ALA A 166 -3.63 -18.20 -5.59
CA ALA A 166 -3.81 -18.88 -4.33
C ALA A 166 -4.98 -18.31 -3.51
N VAL A 167 -5.12 -16.98 -3.45
CA VAL A 167 -6.21 -16.30 -2.73
C VAL A 167 -7.57 -16.54 -3.41
N GLU A 168 -7.64 -16.56 -4.73
CA GLU A 168 -8.87 -16.85 -5.48
C GLU A 168 -9.30 -18.31 -5.33
N ARG A 169 -8.33 -19.23 -5.31
CA ARG A 169 -8.60 -20.67 -5.20
C ARG A 169 -8.94 -21.11 -3.78
N TYR A 170 -8.22 -20.60 -2.78
CA TYR A 170 -8.29 -21.09 -1.40
C TYR A 170 -8.90 -20.08 -0.42
N GLY A 171 -9.06 -18.83 -0.82
CA GLY A 171 -9.50 -17.73 0.04
C GLY A 171 -8.37 -17.13 0.86
N LEU A 172 -8.43 -15.80 1.07
CA LEU A 172 -7.37 -15.04 1.74
C LEU A 172 -6.97 -15.61 3.10
N ARG A 173 -7.95 -15.98 3.94
CA ARG A 173 -7.66 -16.46 5.28
C ARG A 173 -6.84 -17.75 5.27
N TYR A 174 -7.24 -18.71 4.44
CA TYR A 174 -6.52 -19.98 4.33
C TYR A 174 -5.12 -19.75 3.76
N THR A 175 -4.99 -18.94 2.70
CA THR A 175 -3.69 -18.60 2.11
C THR A 175 -2.74 -18.02 3.16
N LEU A 176 -3.21 -17.09 3.98
CA LEU A 176 -2.40 -16.49 5.04
C LEU A 176 -2.01 -17.50 6.13
N ASP A 177 -2.94 -18.35 6.57
CA ASP A 177 -2.66 -19.38 7.56
C ASP A 177 -1.64 -20.41 7.02
N HIS A 178 -1.75 -20.78 5.74
CA HIS A 178 -0.78 -21.64 5.07
C HIS A 178 0.61 -20.98 4.99
N ILE A 179 0.70 -19.73 4.53
CA ILE A 179 1.97 -18.98 4.49
C ILE A 179 2.60 -18.89 5.88
N ALA A 180 1.80 -18.68 6.94
CA ALA A 180 2.32 -18.61 8.31
C ALA A 180 3.03 -19.91 8.73
N GLN A 181 2.46 -21.06 8.34
CA GLN A 181 2.94 -22.39 8.69
C GLN A 181 4.10 -22.85 7.82
N THR A 182 3.99 -22.68 6.50
CA THR A 182 4.90 -23.33 5.52
C THR A 182 5.88 -22.36 4.87
N ARG A 183 5.63 -21.06 4.96
CA ARG A 183 6.36 -19.98 4.27
C ARG A 183 6.26 -20.06 2.75
N LYS A 184 5.27 -20.80 2.24
CA LYS A 184 4.96 -20.98 0.82
C LYS A 184 3.52 -20.56 0.55
N LEU A 185 3.20 -20.34 -0.72
CA LEU A 185 1.81 -20.26 -1.15
C LEU A 185 1.20 -21.68 -1.20
N PRO A 186 -0.09 -21.84 -0.91
CA PRO A 186 -0.78 -23.11 -1.13
C PRO A 186 -0.86 -23.41 -2.63
N GLU A 187 -0.59 -24.67 -2.98
CA GLU A 187 -0.66 -25.24 -4.33
C GLU A 187 -1.94 -26.06 -4.50
#